data_AF-A0A137Q330-F1
#
_entry.id   AF-A0A137Q330-F1
#
_cell.length_a   1.000
_cell.length_b   1.000
_cell.length_c   1.000
_cell.angle_alpha   90.00
_cell.angle_beta   90.00
_cell.angle_gamma   90.00
#
_symmetry.space_group_name_H-M   'P 1'
#
loop_
_entity.id
_entity.type
_entity.pdbx_description
1 polymer ?
#
loop_
_entity_poly.entity_id
_entity_poly.type
_entity_poly.pdbx_seq_one_letter_code
_entity_poly.pdbx_strand_id
1 'polypeptide(L)'
;MDSLMESILALLFKYNTEAYCLAYKKVANKVHPVPATMPEGFCIICQFPEDPLATLPNVPTQPKSFTPGKRLTRERLKALRLFSNEFLWEEEKMLIAQVLLKNKMGLAWDKTEKGCFQEDYFEPVKIPVVEHIPWAKKLLPVPPGIHDKVIELIKQKVETGVYEPSYSSY
;
A
#
# COMPACT_ATOMS: atom_id res chain seq x y z
N MET A 1 -27.40 -26.84 22.88
CA MET A 1 -26.14 -27.60 22.89
C MET A 1 -25.01 -26.61 23.17
N ASP A 2 -25.19 -25.74 24.18
CA ASP A 2 -24.47 -24.45 24.25
C ASP A 2 -23.76 -24.23 25.60
N SER A 3 -24.07 -25.03 26.62
CA SER A 3 -23.53 -24.85 27.98
C SER A 3 -22.07 -25.32 28.11
N LEU A 4 -21.65 -26.31 27.33
CA LEU A 4 -20.26 -26.81 27.36
C LEU A 4 -19.30 -25.86 26.63
N MET A 5 -19.74 -25.25 25.53
CA MET A 5 -18.87 -24.32 24.79
C MET A 5 -18.69 -22.99 25.54
N GLU A 6 -19.75 -22.49 26.18
CA GLU A 6 -19.68 -21.30 27.04
C GLU A 6 -18.83 -21.54 28.30
N SER A 7 -18.95 -22.72 28.93
CA SER A 7 -18.14 -23.04 30.12
C SER A 7 -16.66 -23.23 29.79
N ILE A 8 -16.33 -23.77 28.62
CA ILE A 8 -14.94 -23.89 28.14
C ILE A 8 -14.36 -22.50 27.83
N LEU A 9 -15.13 -21.61 27.21
CA LEU A 9 -14.70 -20.22 26.97
C LEU A 9 -14.45 -19.47 28.29
N ALA A 10 -15.32 -19.64 29.29
CA ALA A 10 -15.16 -19.00 30.59
C ALA A 10 -13.94 -19.49 31.38
N LEU A 11 -13.55 -20.76 31.22
CA LEU A 11 -12.40 -21.37 31.90
C LEU A 11 -11.05 -21.06 31.23
N LEU A 12 -11.03 -20.90 29.90
CA LEU A 12 -9.81 -20.60 29.14
C LEU A 12 -9.51 -19.10 29.05
N PHE A 13 -10.53 -18.25 29.16
CA PHE A 13 -10.38 -16.80 29.08
C PHE A 13 -10.11 -16.18 30.45
N LYS A 14 -8.87 -16.31 30.94
CA LYS A 14 -8.41 -15.51 32.08
C LYS A 14 -8.32 -14.05 31.66
N TYR A 15 -9.23 -13.22 32.18
CA TYR A 15 -9.19 -11.78 32.06
C TYR A 15 -7.88 -11.27 32.69
N ASN A 16 -6.92 -10.88 31.87
CA ASN A 16 -5.67 -10.32 32.36
C ASN A 16 -5.94 -8.85 32.74
N THR A 17 -5.99 -8.56 34.03
CA THR A 17 -6.16 -7.19 34.56
C THR A 17 -4.99 -6.27 34.22
N GLU A 18 -3.82 -6.80 33.91
CA GLU A 18 -2.67 -6.03 33.40
C GLU A 18 -2.71 -5.83 31.87
N ALA A 19 -3.46 -6.68 31.16
CA ALA A 19 -3.77 -6.40 29.77
C ALA A 19 -4.78 -5.26 29.77
N TYR A 20 -4.29 -4.05 29.46
CA TYR A 20 -5.07 -2.85 29.21
C TYR A 20 -6.37 -3.18 28.47
N CYS A 21 -7.42 -3.47 29.24
CA CYS A 21 -8.76 -3.52 28.73
C CYS A 21 -9.00 -2.10 28.26
N LEU A 22 -9.19 -1.93 26.95
CA LEU A 22 -9.47 -0.63 26.36
C LEU A 22 -10.83 -0.19 26.89
N ALA A 23 -10.85 0.35 28.10
CA ALA A 23 -12.02 0.92 28.72
C ALA A 23 -12.59 1.91 27.72
N TYR A 24 -13.86 1.71 27.36
CA TYR A 24 -14.52 2.58 26.40
C TYR A 24 -14.44 4.02 26.91
N LYS A 25 -13.64 4.85 26.21
CA LYS A 25 -13.47 6.26 26.56
C LYS A 25 -14.77 6.98 26.18
N LYS A 26 -15.56 7.34 27.19
CA LYS A 26 -16.80 8.13 27.01
C LYS A 26 -16.53 9.34 26.13
N VAL A 27 -17.49 9.68 25.26
CA VAL A 27 -17.36 10.78 24.29
C VAL A 27 -16.93 12.08 24.98
N ALA A 28 -17.54 12.41 26.13
CA ALA A 28 -17.22 13.61 26.91
C ALA A 28 -15.75 13.69 27.39
N ASN A 29 -15.03 12.57 27.45
CA ASN A 29 -13.64 12.52 27.90
C ASN A 29 -12.64 12.52 26.74
N LYS A 30 -13.10 12.39 25.49
CA LYS A 30 -12.23 12.38 24.32
C LYS A 30 -11.63 13.77 24.11
N VAL A 31 -10.32 13.80 23.83
CA VAL A 31 -9.66 15.03 23.41
C VAL A 31 -9.99 15.19 21.93
N HIS A 32 -10.64 16.29 21.59
CA HIS A 32 -10.93 16.62 20.21
C HIS A 32 -9.74 17.39 19.64
N PRO A 33 -9.29 17.06 18.41
CA PRO A 33 -8.29 17.87 17.74
C PRO A 33 -8.86 19.28 17.56
N VAL A 34 -8.01 20.28 17.81
CA VAL A 34 -8.38 21.68 17.56
C VAL A 34 -8.37 21.89 16.04
N PRO A 35 -9.49 22.28 15.41
CA PRO A 35 -9.48 22.60 13.99
C PRO A 35 -8.57 23.82 13.78
N ALA A 36 -7.52 23.62 12.99
CA ALA A 36 -6.56 24.65 12.61
C ALA A 36 -6.41 24.66 11.08
N THR A 37 -6.16 25.84 10.52
CA THR A 37 -5.85 25.98 9.09
C THR A 37 -4.49 25.35 8.79
N MET A 38 -4.40 24.54 7.75
CA MET A 38 -3.13 23.99 7.28
C MET A 38 -2.23 25.16 6.83
N PRO A 39 -1.02 25.34 7.40
CA PRO A 39 -0.16 26.43 6.97
C PRO A 39 0.34 26.16 5.55
N GLU A 40 0.44 27.21 4.74
CA GLU A 40 0.72 27.14 3.31
C GLU A 40 2.04 26.39 2.99
N GLY A 41 3.05 26.53 3.84
CA GLY A 41 4.34 25.83 3.70
C GLY A 41 4.32 24.31 3.93
N PHE A 42 3.16 23.75 4.31
CA PHE A 42 2.94 22.30 4.47
C PHE A 42 2.01 21.72 3.40
N CYS A 43 1.51 22.55 2.49
CA CYS A 43 0.72 22.08 1.36
C CYS A 43 1.58 21.25 0.41
N ILE A 44 1.06 20.10 -0.03
CA ILE A 44 1.73 19.28 -1.03
C ILE A 44 1.48 19.92 -2.39
N ILE A 45 2.55 20.38 -3.03
CA ILE A 45 2.51 20.95 -4.37
C ILE A 45 2.95 19.87 -5.35
N CYS A 46 2.06 19.53 -6.29
CA CYS A 46 2.40 18.65 -7.42
C CYS A 46 2.99 19.51 -8.53
N GLN A 47 4.20 19.19 -8.96
CA GLN A 47 4.90 19.89 -10.04
C GLN A 47 5.20 18.92 -11.20
N PHE A 48 5.28 19.47 -12.40
CA PHE A 48 5.63 18.75 -13.62
C PHE A 48 6.85 19.45 -14.23
N PRO A 49 8.09 19.07 -13.84
CA PRO A 49 9.30 19.72 -14.34
C PRO A 49 9.47 19.52 -15.86
N GLU A 50 8.95 18.40 -16.37
CA GLU A 50 8.89 18.05 -17.79
C GLU A 50 7.47 17.61 -18.17
N ASP A 51 7.15 17.65 -19.47
CA ASP A 51 5.88 17.13 -19.97
C ASP A 51 5.81 15.60 -19.75
N PRO A 52 4.89 15.11 -18.88
CA PRO A 52 4.79 13.69 -18.56
C PRO A 52 4.38 12.83 -19.78
N LEU A 53 3.88 13.44 -20.84
CA LEU A 53 3.45 12.76 -22.06
C LEU A 53 4.56 12.71 -23.12
N ALA A 54 5.66 13.44 -22.96
CA ALA A 54 6.71 13.55 -23.98
C ALA A 54 7.40 12.21 -24.31
N THR A 55 7.47 11.29 -23.33
CA THR A 55 8.07 9.96 -23.49
C THR A 55 7.07 8.86 -23.87
N LEU A 56 5.80 9.20 -24.10
CA LEU A 56 4.79 8.21 -24.45
C LEU A 56 5.15 7.51 -25.77
N PRO A 57 5.16 6.16 -25.78
CA PRO A 57 5.45 5.44 -27.00
C PRO A 57 4.28 5.54 -27.98
N ASN A 58 4.57 5.85 -29.24
CA ASN A 58 3.54 5.88 -30.29
C ASN A 58 2.78 4.55 -30.40
N VAL A 59 1.47 4.64 -30.55
CA VAL A 59 0.61 3.48 -30.78
C VAL A 59 0.84 2.98 -32.22
N PRO A 60 1.23 1.71 -32.42
CA PRO A 60 1.45 1.19 -33.76
C PRO A 60 0.11 1.03 -34.50
N THR A 61 0.05 1.46 -35.76
CA THR A 61 -1.14 1.33 -36.61
C THR A 61 -1.40 -0.12 -37.05
N GLN A 62 -0.35 -0.95 -37.06
CA GLN A 62 -0.43 -2.37 -37.39
C GLN A 62 0.13 -3.19 -36.22
N PRO A 63 -0.73 -3.89 -35.47
CA PRO A 63 -0.30 -4.68 -34.34
C PRO A 63 0.46 -5.92 -34.82
N LYS A 64 1.69 -6.09 -34.34
CA LYS A 64 2.49 -7.32 -34.54
C LYS A 64 2.07 -8.39 -33.53
N SER A 65 2.38 -9.64 -33.84
CA SER A 65 2.18 -10.76 -32.92
C SER A 65 2.84 -10.53 -31.55
N PHE A 66 2.13 -10.93 -30.49
CA PHE A 66 2.57 -10.73 -29.12
C PHE A 66 3.81 -11.57 -28.80
N THR A 67 4.90 -10.89 -28.41
CA THR A 67 6.12 -11.51 -27.90
C THR A 67 6.22 -11.24 -26.40
N PRO A 68 6.38 -12.28 -25.56
CA PRO A 68 6.46 -12.10 -24.11
C PRO A 68 7.68 -11.23 -23.72
N GLY A 69 7.46 -10.24 -22.86
CA GLY A 69 8.53 -9.42 -22.30
C GLY A 69 8.99 -9.91 -20.92
N LYS A 70 9.98 -9.22 -20.32
CA LYS A 70 10.46 -9.53 -18.97
C LYS A 70 9.36 -9.44 -17.90
N ARG A 71 8.58 -8.34 -17.88
CA ARG A 71 7.48 -8.13 -16.90
C ARG A 71 6.11 -8.62 -17.38
N LEU A 72 5.82 -8.56 -18.68
CA LEU A 72 4.53 -8.96 -19.23
C LEU A 72 4.67 -10.31 -19.96
N THR A 73 4.39 -11.40 -19.25
CA THR A 73 4.34 -12.77 -19.80
C THR A 73 2.95 -13.11 -20.31
N ARG A 74 2.80 -14.21 -21.07
CA ARG A 74 1.47 -14.69 -21.54
C ARG A 74 0.52 -14.99 -20.38
N GLU A 75 1.05 -15.56 -19.30
CA GLU A 75 0.29 -15.88 -18.10
C GLU A 75 -0.24 -14.62 -17.41
N ARG A 76 0.65 -13.64 -17.21
CA ARG A 76 0.31 -12.33 -16.65
C ARG A 76 -0.72 -11.60 -17.53
N LEU A 77 -0.56 -11.63 -18.85
CA LEU A 77 -1.53 -11.06 -19.79
C LEU A 77 -2.90 -11.75 -19.68
N LYS A 78 -2.94 -13.08 -19.58
CA LYS A 78 -4.18 -13.84 -19.38
C LYS A 78 -4.84 -13.52 -18.03
N ALA A 79 -4.03 -13.30 -16.99
CA ALA A 79 -4.51 -12.94 -15.65
C ALA A 79 -5.21 -11.58 -15.59
N LEU A 80 -4.90 -10.64 -16.50
CA LEU A 80 -5.59 -9.35 -16.58
C LEU A 80 -7.06 -9.47 -17.00
N ARG A 81 -7.49 -10.62 -17.55
CA ARG A 81 -8.87 -10.87 -18.02
C ARG A 81 -9.41 -9.81 -19.01
N LEU A 82 -8.55 -9.01 -19.63
CA LEU A 82 -8.96 -7.95 -20.57
C LEU A 82 -9.69 -8.47 -21.81
N PHE A 83 -9.44 -9.74 -22.16
CA PHE A 83 -9.95 -10.39 -23.37
C PHE A 83 -11.04 -11.43 -23.07
N SER A 84 -11.66 -11.40 -21.88
CA SER A 84 -12.76 -12.31 -21.55
C SER A 84 -14.05 -11.98 -22.31
N ASN A 85 -14.15 -10.77 -22.88
CA ASN A 85 -15.35 -10.30 -23.56
C ASN A 85 -15.20 -10.49 -25.08
N GLU A 86 -16.27 -10.93 -25.73
CA GLU A 86 -16.33 -11.11 -27.19
C GLU A 86 -16.44 -9.79 -27.97
N PHE A 87 -16.49 -8.65 -27.27
CA PHE A 87 -16.64 -7.32 -27.87
C PHE A 87 -15.43 -6.89 -28.72
N LEU A 88 -14.21 -7.24 -28.28
CA LEU A 88 -12.98 -6.79 -28.93
C LEU A 88 -12.62 -7.70 -30.11
N TRP A 89 -12.23 -7.10 -31.24
CA TRP A 89 -11.65 -7.84 -32.35
C TRP A 89 -10.26 -8.35 -32.02
N GLU A 90 -9.81 -9.41 -32.69
CA GLU A 90 -8.47 -9.97 -32.45
C GLU A 90 -7.37 -8.94 -32.69
N GLU A 91 -7.55 -8.04 -33.66
CA GLU A 91 -6.63 -6.93 -33.94
C GLU A 91 -6.54 -5.94 -32.77
N GLU A 92 -7.66 -5.59 -32.15
CA GLU A 92 -7.72 -4.70 -30.98
C GLU A 92 -7.08 -5.37 -29.76
N LYS A 93 -7.33 -6.66 -29.55
CA LYS A 93 -6.69 -7.43 -28.48
C LYS A 93 -5.17 -7.42 -28.63
N MET A 94 -4.67 -7.61 -29.85
CA MET A 94 -3.25 -7.52 -30.14
C MET A 94 -2.71 -6.11 -29.90
N LEU A 95 -3.43 -5.06 -30.32
CA LEU A 95 -3.02 -3.68 -30.10
C LEU A 95 -2.87 -3.35 -28.61
N ILE A 96 -3.85 -3.74 -27.79
CA ILE A 96 -3.81 -3.56 -26.34
C ILE A 96 -2.61 -4.28 -25.74
N ALA A 97 -2.37 -5.54 -26.13
CA ALA A 97 -1.22 -6.30 -25.65
C ALA A 97 0.12 -5.61 -25.99
N GLN A 98 0.21 -4.98 -27.16
CA GLN A 98 1.41 -4.22 -27.55
C GLN A 98 1.56 -2.93 -26.75
N VAL A 99 0.49 -2.17 -26.53
CA VAL A 99 0.53 -0.96 -25.70
C VAL A 99 1.00 -1.28 -24.29
N LEU A 100 0.47 -2.36 -23.70
CA LEU A 100 0.91 -2.84 -22.39
C LEU A 100 2.38 -3.28 -22.39
N LEU A 101 2.85 -3.92 -23.47
CA LEU A 101 4.24 -4.34 -23.60
C LEU A 101 5.20 -3.15 -23.70
N LYS A 102 4.82 -2.09 -24.44
CA LYS A 102 5.61 -0.86 -24.52
C LYS A 102 5.67 -0.14 -23.16
N ASN A 103 4.55 -0.14 -22.44
CA ASN A 103 4.43 0.48 -21.12
C ASN A 103 4.68 -0.51 -19.95
N LYS A 104 5.41 -1.60 -20.21
CA LYS A 104 5.61 -2.70 -19.23
C LYS A 104 6.23 -2.27 -17.90
N MET A 105 6.90 -1.12 -17.86
CA MET A 105 7.53 -0.59 -16.63
C MET A 105 6.52 0.08 -15.70
N GLY A 106 5.38 0.54 -16.23
CA GLY A 106 4.27 1.05 -15.42
C GLY A 106 3.40 -0.04 -14.80
N LEU A 107 3.62 -1.31 -15.15
CA LEU A 107 2.93 -2.45 -14.54
C LEU A 107 3.79 -3.03 -13.41
N ALA A 108 3.15 -3.26 -12.26
CA ALA A 108 3.74 -3.91 -11.10
C ALA A 108 2.96 -5.19 -10.77
N TRP A 109 3.66 -6.33 -10.78
CA TRP A 109 3.08 -7.64 -10.46
C TRP A 109 3.42 -8.11 -9.05
N ASP A 110 4.49 -7.58 -8.48
CA ASP A 110 4.90 -7.78 -7.10
C ASP A 110 5.27 -6.44 -6.46
N LYS A 111 5.58 -6.47 -5.16
CA LYS A 111 5.99 -5.27 -4.41
C LYS A 111 7.34 -4.73 -4.87
N THR A 112 8.22 -5.57 -5.44
CA THR A 112 9.56 -5.17 -5.89
C THR A 112 9.52 -4.39 -7.20
N GLU A 113 8.50 -4.63 -8.03
CA GLU A 113 8.25 -3.90 -9.27
C GLU A 113 7.46 -2.59 -9.06
N LYS A 114 6.97 -2.34 -7.83
CA LYS A 114 6.25 -1.11 -7.48
C LYS A 114 7.19 0.10 -7.57
N GLY A 115 6.77 1.13 -8.30
CA GLY A 115 7.49 2.40 -8.36
C GLY A 115 7.24 3.29 -7.13
N CYS A 116 8.11 4.28 -6.95
CA CYS A 116 7.93 5.42 -6.05
C CYS A 116 7.73 6.69 -6.88
N PHE A 117 7.03 7.67 -6.30
CA PHE A 117 6.97 9.00 -6.91
C PHE A 117 8.36 9.62 -6.89
N GLN A 118 8.69 10.34 -7.96
CA GLN A 118 9.91 11.13 -8.02
C GLN A 118 9.77 12.37 -7.13
N GLU A 119 10.85 12.73 -6.43
CA GLU A 119 10.87 13.89 -5.52
C GLU A 119 10.67 15.21 -6.29
N ASP A 120 11.09 15.27 -7.56
CA ASP A 120 10.90 16.45 -8.42
C ASP A 120 9.43 16.72 -8.76
N TYR A 121 8.57 15.69 -8.66
CA TYR A 121 7.11 15.84 -8.84
C TYR A 121 6.40 16.16 -7.52
N PHE A 122 6.86 15.53 -6.45
CA PHE A 122 6.30 15.65 -5.12
C PHE A 122 7.42 15.82 -4.10
N GLU A 123 7.58 17.03 -3.60
CA GLU A 123 8.50 17.28 -2.49
C GLU A 123 8.12 16.43 -1.26
N PRO A 124 9.09 16.01 -0.44
CA PRO A 124 8.82 15.28 0.80
C PRO A 124 7.80 16.00 1.69
N VAL A 125 6.79 15.25 2.13
CA VAL A 125 5.70 15.79 2.95
C VAL A 125 6.24 16.28 4.29
N LYS A 126 6.00 17.55 4.58
CA LYS A 126 6.26 18.14 5.90
C LYS A 126 5.00 17.93 6.75
N ILE A 127 5.14 17.35 7.92
CA ILE A 127 4.04 17.20 8.88
C ILE A 127 4.11 18.41 9.83
N PRO A 128 3.08 19.27 9.89
CA PRO A 128 3.06 20.35 10.87
C PRO A 128 2.89 19.77 12.27
N VAL A 129 3.86 20.05 13.15
CA VAL A 129 3.87 19.55 14.52
C VAL A 129 3.66 20.72 15.48
N VAL A 130 2.75 20.55 16.45
CA VAL A 130 2.61 21.44 17.61
C VAL A 130 3.61 20.99 18.66
N GLU A 131 4.16 21.92 19.43
CA GLU A 131 5.08 21.60 20.53
C GLU A 131 4.44 20.59 21.49
N HIS A 132 5.08 19.42 21.63
CA HIS A 132 4.58 18.33 22.46
C HIS A 132 5.70 17.40 22.90
N ILE A 133 5.40 16.58 23.91
CA ILE A 133 6.30 15.52 24.38
C ILE A 133 6.06 14.29 23.49
N PRO A 134 7.10 13.70 22.87
CA PRO A 134 6.95 12.49 22.08
C PRO A 134 6.25 11.38 22.86
N TRP A 135 5.26 10.76 22.21
CA TRP A 135 4.52 9.67 22.83
C TRP A 135 5.23 8.34 22.56
N ALA A 136 5.98 7.84 23.54
CA ALA A 136 6.56 6.50 23.48
C ALA A 136 5.61 5.47 24.13
N LYS A 137 4.94 4.65 23.33
CA LYS A 137 4.08 3.56 23.81
C LYS A 137 4.74 2.20 23.57
N LYS A 138 4.73 1.32 24.57
CA LYS A 138 5.12 -0.07 24.39
C LYS A 138 4.21 -0.76 23.37
N LEU A 139 4.81 -1.40 22.37
CA LEU A 139 4.09 -2.20 21.37
C LEU A 139 3.36 -3.38 22.03
N LEU A 140 2.18 -3.70 21.52
CA LEU A 140 1.46 -4.89 21.94
C LEU A 140 2.21 -6.15 21.46
N PRO A 141 2.22 -7.24 22.25
CA PRO A 141 2.86 -8.49 21.82
C PRO A 141 2.19 -9.02 20.56
N VAL A 142 2.98 -9.45 19.58
CA VAL A 142 2.46 -10.12 18.39
C VAL A 142 2.02 -11.54 18.79
N PRO A 143 0.78 -11.96 18.48
CA PRO A 143 0.33 -13.32 18.78
C PRO A 143 1.21 -14.39 18.10
N PRO A 144 1.53 -15.50 18.78
CA PRO A 144 2.44 -16.52 18.25
C PRO A 144 2.03 -17.08 16.87
N GLY A 145 0.73 -17.28 16.63
CA GLY A 145 0.22 -17.85 15.38
C GLY A 145 0.41 -16.97 14.13
N ILE A 146 0.73 -15.68 14.29
CA ILE A 146 1.00 -14.76 13.17
C ILE A 146 2.41 -14.19 13.18
N HIS A 147 3.23 -14.55 14.17
CA HIS A 147 4.53 -13.95 14.42
C HIS A 147 5.45 -14.02 13.19
N ASP A 148 5.60 -15.21 12.60
CA ASP A 148 6.50 -15.42 11.45
C ASP A 148 6.04 -14.65 10.21
N LYS A 149 4.72 -14.58 9.99
CA LYS A 149 4.12 -13.80 8.89
C LYS A 149 4.38 -12.30 9.03
N VAL A 150 4.34 -11.79 10.26
CA VAL A 150 4.64 -10.38 10.55
C VAL A 150 6.12 -10.09 10.29
N ILE A 151 7.02 -10.98 10.71
CA ILE A 151 8.46 -10.83 10.45
C ILE A 151 8.74 -10.82 8.94
N GLU A 152 8.16 -11.76 8.20
CA GLU A 152 8.30 -11.82 6.74
C GLU A 152 7.81 -10.52 6.08
N LEU A 153 6.65 -10.02 6.50
CA LEU A 153 6.09 -8.78 5.99
C LEU A 153 6.98 -7.56 6.28
N ILE A 154 7.57 -7.47 7.47
CA ILE A 154 8.49 -6.39 7.83
C ILE A 154 9.75 -6.45 6.96
N LYS A 155 10.36 -7.63 6.78
CA LYS A 155 11.53 -7.82 5.91
C LYS A 155 11.24 -7.38 4.47
N GLN A 156 10.11 -7.80 3.92
CA GLN A 156 9.68 -7.36 2.57
C GLN A 156 9.55 -5.84 2.47
N LYS A 157 9.02 -5.17 3.50
CA LYS A 157 8.88 -3.71 3.51
C LYS A 157 10.23 -2.99 3.58
N VAL A 158 11.19 -3.55 4.32
CA VAL A 158 12.57 -3.04 4.36
C VAL A 158 13.26 -3.24 3.00
N GLU A 159 13.13 -4.43 2.39
CA GLU A 159 13.68 -4.70 1.05
C GLU A 159 13.08 -3.81 -0.04
N THR A 160 11.79 -3.45 0.08
CA THR A 160 11.11 -2.52 -0.85
C THR A 160 11.50 -1.05 -0.58
N GLY A 161 12.26 -0.76 0.48
CA GLY A 161 12.62 0.62 0.88
C GLY A 161 11.46 1.42 1.47
N VAL A 162 10.35 0.77 1.83
CA VAL A 162 9.21 1.45 2.48
C VAL A 162 9.51 1.73 3.94
N TYR A 163 10.24 0.81 4.59
CA TYR A 163 10.64 0.94 5.99
C TYR A 163 12.15 1.06 6.09
N GLU A 164 12.59 1.95 6.97
CA GLU A 164 14.00 2.19 7.27
C GLU A 164 14.25 2.08 8.77
N PRO A 165 15.39 1.54 9.20
CA PRO A 165 15.80 1.60 10.60
C PRO A 165 15.93 3.05 11.06
N SER A 166 15.38 3.37 12.23
CA SER A 166 15.45 4.71 12.80
C SER A 166 15.66 4.67 14.31
N TYR A 167 16.23 5.75 14.85
CA TYR A 167 16.35 6.02 16.27
C TYR A 167 15.45 7.21 16.61
N SER A 168 14.17 6.92 16.81
CA SER A 168 13.12 7.90 17.05
C SER A 168 12.70 7.93 18.52
N SER A 169 12.31 9.10 19.01
CA SER A 169 11.62 9.26 20.31
C SER A 169 10.12 8.94 20.25
N TYR A 170 9.56 8.83 19.04
CA TYR A 170 8.23 8.31 18.71
C TYR A 170 8.29 6.82 18.35
#